data_AF-A0A0M3K842-F1
#
_entry.id   AF-A0A0M3K842-F1
#
_cell.length_a   1.000
_cell.length_b   1.000
_cell.length_c   1.000
_cell.angle_alpha   90.00
_cell.angle_beta   90.00
_cell.angle_gamma   90.00
#
_symmetry.space_group_name_H-M   'P 1'
#
loop_
_entity.id
_entity.type
_entity.pdbx_description
1 polymer ?
#
loop_
_entity_poly.entity_id
_entity_poly.type
_entity_poly.pdbx_seq_one_letter_code
_entity_poly.pdbx_strand_id
1 'polypeptide(L)'
;MEAARRDRKGVDDIRQIARQQVDLTNSFYRLIPIAGCEVGALSVLDADHNIGAFEEVIEILLGFEITGRILTAAAEMRSSIDPYFYIMNAVECELTSMDSEDLMSQRILQYIYNSSPSCRVRAVFSVKSKEATQLFNENALRKENHRYLWHGTKPENLIGILKLGLLAAPASALQTGQSFGKGIYFADLFTKSESYCTPSAAGLKYALLCQVALGKVDDSRVSAGRQIQSSSGQRYKNRSCIEKSGYDTLKVCGLEVPDPAFDITTENGVSMSLGPTKTYNRNEFQKEFGFYTYMQQNEYIVKNKSMTNVKYIVAFQ
;
A
#
# COMPACT_ATOMS: atom_id res chain seq x y z
N MET A 1 -5.27 -46.36 4.20
CA MET A 1 -4.29 -45.77 3.25
C MET A 1 -5.02 -45.42 1.94
N GLU A 2 -6.22 -44.83 2.01
CA GLU A 2 -7.20 -44.88 0.91
C GLU A 2 -8.05 -43.59 0.78
N ALA A 3 -7.50 -42.45 1.17
CA ALA A 3 -8.19 -41.16 1.07
C ALA A 3 -7.42 -40.11 0.25
N ALA A 4 -6.43 -40.53 -0.57
CA ALA A 4 -5.55 -39.61 -1.30
C ALA A 4 -5.60 -39.77 -2.84
N ARG A 5 -6.68 -40.32 -3.41
CA ARG A 5 -6.85 -40.44 -4.87
C ARG A 5 -8.29 -40.18 -5.30
N ARG A 6 -8.74 -38.92 -5.25
CA ARG A 6 -10.02 -38.51 -5.85
C ARG A 6 -9.89 -37.15 -6.53
N ASP A 7 -8.97 -37.05 -7.48
CA ASP A 7 -9.13 -36.17 -8.64
C ASP A 7 -8.13 -36.60 -9.72
N ARG A 8 -8.53 -37.56 -10.56
CA ARG A 8 -7.74 -37.94 -11.75
C ARG A 8 -8.58 -37.58 -12.97
N LYS A 9 -8.54 -36.31 -13.36
CA LYS A 9 -8.98 -35.88 -14.70
C LYS A 9 -8.29 -36.76 -15.75
N GLY A 10 -9.02 -37.12 -16.81
CA GLY A 10 -8.44 -37.91 -17.90
C GLY A 10 -7.27 -37.17 -18.55
N VAL A 11 -6.33 -37.91 -19.17
CA VAL A 11 -5.20 -37.29 -19.88
C VAL A 11 -5.67 -36.28 -20.94
N ASP A 12 -6.81 -36.56 -21.58
CA ASP A 12 -7.42 -35.68 -22.57
C ASP A 12 -8.01 -34.40 -21.95
N ASP A 13 -8.63 -34.50 -20.76
CA ASP A 13 -9.13 -33.34 -20.01
C ASP A 13 -7.98 -32.41 -19.58
N ILE A 14 -6.87 -32.99 -19.11
CA ILE A 14 -5.66 -32.24 -18.73
C ILE A 14 -5.09 -31.51 -19.95
N ARG A 15 -5.02 -32.20 -21.11
CA ARG A 15 -4.58 -31.59 -22.37
C ARG A 15 -5.50 -30.47 -22.84
N GLN A 16 -6.80 -30.62 -22.68
CA GLN A 16 -7.77 -29.57 -23.03
C GLN A 16 -7.58 -28.33 -22.16
N ILE A 17 -7.45 -28.50 -20.84
CA ILE A 17 -7.20 -27.39 -19.90
C ILE A 17 -5.89 -26.68 -20.25
N ALA A 18 -4.81 -27.43 -20.49
CA ALA A 18 -3.51 -26.85 -20.84
C ALA A 18 -3.57 -26.04 -22.14
N ARG A 19 -4.34 -26.49 -23.15
CA ARG A 19 -4.55 -25.73 -24.39
C ARG A 19 -5.30 -24.42 -24.14
N GLN A 20 -6.42 -24.49 -23.41
CA GLN A 20 -7.19 -23.30 -23.04
C GLN A 20 -6.34 -22.28 -22.28
N GLN A 21 -5.48 -22.75 -21.38
CA GLN A 21 -4.57 -21.92 -20.60
C GLN A 21 -3.53 -21.21 -21.48
N VAL A 22 -2.96 -21.90 -22.47
CA VAL A 22 -2.06 -21.30 -23.46
C VAL A 22 -2.80 -20.29 -24.33
N ASP A 23 -4.03 -20.59 -24.77
CA ASP A 23 -4.84 -19.68 -25.58
C ASP A 23 -5.17 -18.38 -24.83
N LEU A 24 -5.57 -18.49 -23.55
CA LEU A 24 -5.82 -17.35 -22.67
C LEU A 24 -4.54 -16.54 -22.41
N THR A 25 -3.41 -17.23 -22.14
CA THR A 25 -2.11 -16.57 -21.98
C THR A 25 -1.72 -15.77 -23.22
N ASN A 26 -1.85 -16.37 -24.40
CA ASN A 26 -1.56 -15.70 -25.68
C ASN A 26 -2.49 -14.51 -25.90
N SER A 27 -3.77 -14.64 -25.58
CA SER A 27 -4.72 -13.53 -25.65
C SER A 27 -4.32 -12.38 -24.72
N PHE A 28 -3.87 -12.70 -23.50
CA PHE A 28 -3.43 -11.71 -22.53
C PHE A 28 -2.21 -10.92 -23.04
N TYR A 29 -1.13 -11.59 -23.45
CA TYR A 29 0.07 -10.90 -23.93
C TYR A 29 -0.12 -10.16 -25.27
N ARG A 30 -1.13 -10.53 -26.07
CA ARG A 30 -1.54 -9.75 -27.25
C ARG A 30 -2.18 -8.42 -26.88
N LEU A 31 -2.91 -8.37 -25.77
CA LEU A 31 -3.57 -7.16 -25.29
C LEU A 31 -2.62 -6.26 -24.49
N ILE A 32 -1.77 -6.87 -23.66
CA ILE A 32 -0.85 -6.17 -22.77
C ILE A 32 0.60 -6.47 -23.19
N PRO A 33 1.25 -5.58 -23.96
CA PRO A 33 2.64 -5.77 -24.34
C PRO A 33 3.57 -5.63 -23.13
N ILE A 34 4.50 -6.56 -22.97
CA ILE A 34 5.45 -6.59 -21.86
C ILE A 34 6.87 -6.37 -22.39
N ALA A 35 7.62 -5.49 -21.74
CA ALA A 35 9.01 -5.23 -22.06
C ALA A 35 9.94 -6.34 -21.53
N GLY A 36 11.10 -6.55 -22.18
CA GLY A 36 12.11 -7.50 -21.71
C GLY A 36 11.88 -8.95 -22.14
N CYS A 37 10.85 -9.23 -22.94
CA CYS A 37 10.60 -10.52 -23.59
C CYS A 37 11.01 -10.52 -25.08
N GLU A 38 12.04 -9.74 -25.44
CA GLU A 38 12.49 -9.59 -26.83
C GLU A 38 13.14 -10.86 -27.38
N VAL A 39 13.68 -11.71 -26.49
CA VAL A 39 14.37 -12.94 -26.84
C VAL A 39 13.84 -14.08 -25.96
N GLY A 40 12.96 -14.91 -26.50
CA GLY A 40 12.46 -16.11 -25.84
C GLY A 40 10.96 -16.33 -25.96
N ALA A 41 10.50 -17.51 -25.55
CA ALA A 41 9.08 -17.81 -25.43
C ALA A 41 8.50 -17.14 -24.18
N LEU A 42 7.31 -16.56 -24.31
CA LEU A 42 6.58 -15.99 -23.18
C LEU A 42 6.16 -17.11 -22.21
N SER A 43 6.24 -16.83 -20.91
CA SER A 43 5.86 -17.78 -19.87
C SER A 43 4.35 -18.00 -19.85
N VAL A 44 3.92 -19.25 -19.73
CA VAL A 44 2.49 -19.58 -19.56
C VAL A 44 2.01 -19.04 -18.21
N LEU A 45 0.84 -18.39 -18.19
CA LEU A 45 0.22 -17.93 -16.96
C LEU A 45 -0.47 -19.12 -16.28
N ASP A 46 0.28 -19.84 -15.47
CA ASP A 46 -0.17 -21.10 -14.86
C ASP A 46 -0.14 -21.20 -13.35
N ALA A 47 0.22 -20.09 -12.70
CA ALA A 47 0.24 -20.01 -11.27
C ALA A 47 -0.45 -18.73 -10.80
N ASP A 48 -1.23 -18.85 -9.73
CA ASP A 48 -2.00 -17.75 -9.14
C ASP A 48 -1.13 -16.52 -8.83
N HIS A 49 0.13 -16.72 -8.41
CA HIS A 49 1.06 -15.62 -8.14
C HIS A 49 1.41 -14.80 -9.38
N ASN A 50 1.52 -15.43 -10.56
CA ASN A 50 1.78 -14.73 -11.82
C ASN A 50 0.54 -13.93 -12.24
N ILE A 51 -0.65 -14.49 -12.07
CA ILE A 51 -1.91 -13.81 -12.36
C ILE A 51 -2.09 -12.60 -11.45
N GLY A 52 -1.88 -12.76 -10.14
CA GLY A 52 -1.97 -11.68 -9.16
C GLY A 52 -1.01 -10.53 -9.47
N ALA A 53 0.22 -10.82 -9.92
CA ALA A 53 1.17 -9.78 -10.33
C ALA A 53 0.68 -8.97 -11.53
N PHE A 54 0.01 -9.61 -12.51
CA PHE A 54 -0.56 -8.91 -13.67
C PHE A 54 -1.82 -8.13 -13.33
N GLU A 55 -2.68 -8.64 -12.44
CA GLU A 55 -3.82 -7.88 -11.93
C GLU A 55 -3.38 -6.56 -11.31
N GLU A 56 -2.30 -6.58 -10.52
CA GLU A 56 -1.77 -5.38 -9.88
C GLU A 56 -1.19 -4.37 -10.89
N VAL A 57 -0.51 -4.87 -11.93
CA VAL A 57 -0.03 -4.00 -13.03
C VAL A 57 -1.22 -3.34 -13.72
N ILE A 58 -2.30 -4.08 -13.98
CA ILE A 58 -3.52 -3.56 -14.60
C ILE A 58 -4.19 -2.49 -13.72
N GLU A 59 -4.27 -2.70 -12.40
CA GLU A 59 -4.85 -1.71 -11.48
C GLU A 59 -4.10 -0.38 -11.53
N ILE A 60 -2.76 -0.42 -11.56
CA ILE A 60 -1.95 0.80 -11.71
C ILE A 60 -2.13 1.42 -13.08
N LEU A 61 -2.09 0.62 -14.15
CA LEU A 61 -2.30 1.12 -15.51
C LEU A 61 -3.67 1.81 -15.63
N LEU A 62 -4.71 1.28 -15.00
CA LEU A 62 -6.02 1.92 -14.92
C LEU A 62 -5.95 3.30 -14.24
N GLY A 63 -5.19 3.42 -13.14
CA GLY A 63 -4.94 4.71 -12.48
C GLY A 63 -4.25 5.72 -13.39
N PHE A 64 -3.22 5.29 -14.14
CA PHE A 64 -2.54 6.13 -15.12
C PHE A 64 -3.42 6.50 -16.30
N GLU A 65 -4.24 5.56 -16.78
CA GLU A 65 -5.16 5.75 -17.89
C GLU A 65 -6.20 6.83 -17.56
N ILE A 66 -6.81 6.73 -16.38
CA ILE A 66 -7.78 7.71 -15.89
C ILE A 66 -7.12 9.08 -15.68
N THR A 67 -5.93 9.11 -15.07
CA THR A 67 -5.16 10.35 -14.91
C THR A 67 -4.86 10.97 -16.27
N GLY A 68 -4.40 10.18 -17.24
CA GLY A 68 -4.14 10.61 -18.61
C GLY A 68 -5.38 11.20 -19.28
N ARG A 69 -6.53 10.51 -19.20
CA ARG A 69 -7.81 11.02 -19.72
C ARG A 69 -8.20 12.37 -19.11
N ILE A 70 -8.07 12.52 -17.80
CA ILE A 70 -8.40 13.78 -17.11
C ILE A 70 -7.50 14.90 -17.62
N LEU A 71 -6.18 14.67 -17.70
CA LEU A 71 -5.22 15.67 -18.16
C LEU A 71 -5.41 16.04 -19.63
N THR A 72 -5.64 15.06 -20.51
CA THR A 72 -5.90 15.32 -21.93
C THR A 72 -7.20 16.09 -22.11
N ALA A 73 -8.28 15.69 -21.42
CA ALA A 73 -9.55 16.41 -21.50
C ALA A 73 -9.42 17.86 -20.98
N ALA A 74 -8.67 18.08 -19.90
CA ALA A 74 -8.38 19.42 -19.39
C ALA A 74 -7.61 20.28 -20.42
N ALA A 75 -6.66 19.68 -21.13
CA ALA A 75 -5.89 20.36 -22.17
C ALA A 75 -6.75 20.74 -23.39
N GLU A 76 -7.65 19.85 -23.83
CA GLU A 76 -8.59 20.12 -24.93
C GLU A 76 -9.60 21.21 -24.55
N MET A 77 -10.10 21.20 -23.31
CA MET A 77 -11.10 22.15 -22.82
C MET A 77 -10.52 23.51 -22.39
N ARG A 78 -9.20 23.71 -22.50
CA ARG A 78 -8.48 24.89 -22.00
C ARG A 78 -9.01 26.23 -22.53
N SER A 79 -9.67 26.23 -23.69
CA SER A 79 -10.26 27.42 -24.32
C SER A 79 -11.56 27.86 -23.64
N SER A 80 -12.24 26.94 -22.95
CA SER A 80 -13.57 27.13 -22.37
C SER A 80 -13.56 27.10 -20.86
N ILE A 81 -12.70 26.28 -20.25
CA ILE A 81 -12.60 26.07 -18.80
C ILE A 81 -11.13 26.10 -18.41
N ASP A 82 -10.83 26.72 -17.26
CA ASP A 82 -9.48 26.65 -16.68
C ASP A 82 -9.07 25.18 -16.43
N PRO A 83 -7.89 24.73 -16.91
CA PRO A 83 -7.48 23.34 -16.77
C PRO A 83 -7.39 22.86 -15.32
N TYR A 84 -6.97 23.71 -14.37
CA TYR A 84 -6.90 23.34 -12.96
C TYR A 84 -8.29 23.10 -12.40
N PHE A 85 -9.23 24.01 -12.69
CA PHE A 85 -10.63 23.85 -12.30
C PHE A 85 -11.24 22.57 -12.89
N TYR A 86 -10.96 22.27 -14.16
CA TYR A 86 -11.40 21.02 -14.77
C TYR A 86 -10.86 19.79 -14.03
N ILE A 87 -9.54 19.74 -13.80
CA ILE A 87 -8.88 18.61 -13.13
C ILE A 87 -9.46 18.42 -11.73
N MET A 88 -9.55 19.50 -10.94
CA MET A 88 -10.07 19.44 -9.58
C MET A 88 -11.49 18.88 -9.50
N ASN A 89 -12.36 19.28 -10.44
CA ASN A 89 -13.72 18.73 -10.51
C ASN A 89 -13.74 17.27 -10.98
N ALA A 90 -12.93 16.92 -11.98
CA ALA A 90 -12.89 15.57 -12.56
C ALA A 90 -12.35 14.51 -11.58
N VAL A 91 -11.44 14.92 -10.68
CA VAL A 91 -10.91 14.06 -9.61
C VAL A 91 -12.00 13.68 -8.61
N GLU A 92 -13.09 14.46 -8.50
CA GLU A 92 -14.17 14.24 -7.53
C GLU A 92 -13.66 14.09 -6.08
N CYS A 93 -12.68 14.92 -5.74
CA CYS A 93 -12.09 14.98 -4.42
C CYS A 93 -12.07 16.43 -3.92
N GLU A 94 -12.59 16.63 -2.72
CA GLU A 94 -12.47 17.92 -2.03
C GLU A 94 -11.10 17.98 -1.35
N LEU A 95 -10.35 19.05 -1.65
CA LEU A 95 -9.07 19.36 -1.03
C LEU A 95 -9.17 20.73 -0.36
N THR A 96 -9.00 20.76 0.96
CA THR A 96 -9.12 22.00 1.73
C THR A 96 -7.85 22.23 2.52
N SER A 97 -7.20 23.38 2.27
CA SER A 97 -6.03 23.81 3.04
C SER A 97 -6.39 23.96 4.51
N MET A 98 -5.58 23.39 5.39
CA MET A 98 -5.79 23.49 6.83
C MET A 98 -5.01 24.67 7.41
N ASP A 99 -5.58 25.27 8.46
CA ASP A 99 -4.86 26.24 9.30
C ASP A 99 -3.78 25.51 10.08
N SER A 100 -2.59 26.09 10.19
CA SER A 100 -1.50 25.51 10.99
C SER A 100 -1.85 25.45 12.47
N GLU A 101 -2.67 26.38 12.97
CA GLU A 101 -3.05 26.44 14.38
C GLU A 101 -4.21 25.51 14.75
N ASP A 102 -4.85 24.87 13.75
CA ASP A 102 -5.88 23.87 14.01
C ASP A 102 -5.32 22.67 14.80
N LEU A 103 -6.14 22.13 15.72
CA LEU A 103 -5.74 21.04 16.60
C LEU A 103 -5.27 19.81 15.82
N MET A 104 -5.93 19.45 14.71
CA MET A 104 -5.50 18.32 13.89
C MET A 104 -4.23 18.64 13.12
N SER A 105 -4.05 19.86 12.61
CA SER A 105 -2.78 20.28 12.01
C SER A 105 -1.62 20.17 12.99
N GLN A 106 -1.77 20.68 14.22
CA GLN A 106 -0.74 20.59 15.27
C GLN A 106 -0.41 19.14 15.62
N ARG A 107 -1.41 18.26 15.69
CA ARG A 107 -1.19 16.81 15.89
C ARG A 107 -0.42 16.18 14.73
N ILE A 108 -0.75 16.52 13.49
CA ILE A 108 -0.03 16.04 12.30
C ILE A 108 1.42 16.53 12.30
N LEU A 109 1.66 17.80 12.61
CA LEU A 109 2.99 18.38 12.71
C LEU A 109 3.81 17.71 13.83
N GLN A 110 3.21 17.47 15.00
CA GLN A 110 3.85 16.73 16.08
C GLN A 110 4.19 15.29 15.65
N TYR A 111 3.28 14.63 14.95
CA TYR A 111 3.48 13.26 14.47
C TYR A 111 4.69 13.17 13.51
N ILE A 112 4.83 14.16 12.61
CA ILE A 112 6.00 14.29 11.75
C ILE A 112 7.25 14.57 12.58
N TYR A 113 7.20 15.56 13.46
CA TYR A 113 8.34 16.02 14.27
C TYR A 113 8.95 14.90 15.12
N ASN A 114 8.13 14.02 15.70
CA ASN A 114 8.57 12.92 16.56
C ASN A 114 9.48 11.89 15.89
N SER A 115 9.47 11.83 14.56
CA SER A 115 10.31 10.91 13.79
C SER A 115 11.22 11.62 12.79
N SER A 116 10.85 12.81 12.29
CA SER A 116 11.65 13.63 11.38
C SER A 116 11.65 15.11 11.82
N PRO A 117 12.41 15.49 12.88
CA PRO A 117 12.45 16.87 13.39
C PRO A 117 12.95 17.91 12.38
N SER A 118 13.72 17.47 11.38
CA SER A 118 14.28 18.33 10.33
C SER A 118 13.34 18.53 9.14
N CYS A 119 12.21 17.81 9.08
CA CYS A 119 11.26 17.90 7.98
C CYS A 119 10.61 19.29 7.93
N ARG A 120 10.69 19.97 6.78
CA ARG A 120 10.07 21.29 6.62
C ARG A 120 8.70 21.15 5.96
N VAL A 121 7.66 21.09 6.78
CA VAL A 121 6.27 21.09 6.30
C VAL A 121 5.93 22.45 5.69
N ARG A 122 5.31 22.44 4.52
CA ARG A 122 4.88 23.62 3.76
C ARG A 122 3.38 23.85 3.84
N ALA A 123 2.60 22.78 3.77
CA ALA A 123 1.14 22.84 3.88
C ALA A 123 0.57 21.47 4.27
N VAL A 124 -0.57 21.51 4.94
CA VAL A 124 -1.40 20.34 5.22
C VAL A 124 -2.76 20.57 4.58
N PHE A 125 -3.24 19.58 3.83
CA PHE A 125 -4.55 19.60 3.19
C PHE A 125 -5.40 18.47 3.74
N SER A 126 -6.64 18.77 4.08
CA SER A 126 -7.66 17.75 4.31
C SER A 126 -8.19 17.23 2.97
N VAL A 127 -8.48 15.94 2.94
CA VAL A 127 -8.83 15.18 1.74
C VAL A 127 -10.16 14.47 1.96
N LYS A 128 -11.08 14.63 1.00
CA LYS A 128 -12.35 13.90 0.96
C LYS A 128 -12.62 13.44 -0.46
N SER A 129 -12.03 12.30 -0.82
CA SER A 129 -12.30 11.61 -2.08
C SER A 129 -13.68 10.95 -2.03
N LYS A 130 -14.49 11.15 -3.07
CA LYS A 130 -15.83 10.57 -3.19
C LYS A 130 -15.79 9.05 -3.17
N GLU A 131 -15.02 8.43 -4.07
CA GLU A 131 -14.95 6.97 -4.23
C GLU A 131 -14.36 6.30 -2.98
N ALA A 132 -13.18 6.75 -2.54
CA ALA A 132 -12.49 6.14 -1.40
C ALA A 132 -13.30 6.30 -0.10
N THR A 133 -13.97 7.44 0.10
CA THR A 133 -14.81 7.65 1.29
C THR A 133 -16.06 6.76 1.26
N GLN A 134 -16.71 6.63 0.11
CA GLN A 134 -17.87 5.74 -0.02
C GLN A 134 -17.48 4.29 0.26
N LEU A 135 -16.42 3.82 -0.41
CA LEU A 135 -15.93 2.44 -0.26
C LEU A 135 -15.54 2.13 1.19
N PHE A 136 -14.85 3.06 1.86
CA PHE A 136 -14.49 2.92 3.27
C PHE A 136 -15.72 2.89 4.19
N ASN A 137 -16.69 3.77 3.96
CA ASN A 137 -17.90 3.84 4.77
C ASN A 137 -18.74 2.56 4.69
N GLU A 138 -18.83 1.97 3.50
CA GLU A 138 -19.60 0.75 3.26
C GLU A 138 -18.94 -0.50 3.87
N ASN A 139 -17.61 -0.56 3.92
CA ASN A 139 -16.87 -1.80 4.21
C ASN A 139 -16.10 -1.79 5.53
N ALA A 140 -15.63 -0.62 5.99
CA ALA A 140 -14.63 -0.50 7.04
C ALA A 140 -15.04 0.38 8.21
N LEU A 141 -16.05 1.25 8.06
CA LEU A 141 -16.44 2.16 9.15
C LEU A 141 -16.85 1.45 10.45
N ARG A 142 -17.43 0.24 10.33
CA ARG A 142 -17.84 -0.61 11.47
C ARG A 142 -16.76 -1.60 11.91
N LYS A 143 -15.59 -1.61 11.27
CA LYS A 143 -14.46 -2.42 11.72
C LYS A 143 -13.84 -1.77 12.95
N GLU A 144 -13.16 -2.59 13.74
CA GLU A 144 -12.43 -2.12 14.91
C GLU A 144 -11.00 -1.70 14.52
N ASN A 145 -10.29 -1.11 15.48
CA ASN A 145 -8.87 -0.79 15.38
C ASN A 145 -8.54 0.20 14.24
N HIS A 146 -9.14 1.39 14.31
CA HIS A 146 -8.85 2.47 13.38
C HIS A 146 -7.60 3.23 13.82
N ARG A 147 -6.64 3.37 12.91
CA ARG A 147 -5.39 4.11 13.16
C ARG A 147 -5.09 5.07 12.02
N TYR A 148 -4.53 6.23 12.36
CA TYR A 148 -3.88 7.11 11.39
C TYR A 148 -2.48 6.62 11.11
N LEU A 149 -2.20 6.29 9.84
CA LEU A 149 -0.90 5.79 9.40
C LEU A 149 -0.41 6.51 8.16
N TRP A 150 0.92 6.63 8.05
CA TRP A 150 1.60 7.28 6.94
C TRP A 150 1.69 6.35 5.73
N HIS A 151 1.52 6.94 4.55
CA HIS A 151 1.79 6.31 3.26
C HIS A 151 2.60 7.28 2.40
N GLY A 152 3.80 6.87 2.00
CA GLY A 152 4.66 7.63 1.10
C GLY A 152 4.33 7.32 -0.36
N THR A 153 4.32 8.35 -1.20
CA THR A 153 4.02 8.19 -2.63
C THR A 153 4.79 9.21 -3.46
N LYS A 154 4.94 8.90 -4.76
CA LYS A 154 5.43 9.86 -5.73
C LYS A 154 4.34 10.86 -6.11
N PRO A 155 4.70 12.11 -6.46
CA PRO A 155 3.76 13.14 -6.92
C PRO A 155 2.90 12.68 -8.10
N GLU A 156 3.48 11.92 -9.04
CA GLU A 156 2.77 11.43 -10.24
C GLU A 156 1.55 10.56 -9.93
N ASN A 157 1.52 9.92 -8.77
CA ASN A 157 0.44 9.02 -8.37
C ASN A 157 -0.75 9.76 -7.73
N LEU A 158 -0.59 11.03 -7.36
CA LEU A 158 -1.58 11.72 -6.51
C LEU A 158 -2.96 11.83 -7.17
N ILE A 159 -3.03 12.16 -8.46
CA ILE A 159 -4.32 12.28 -9.17
C ILE A 159 -5.07 10.94 -9.16
N GLY A 160 -4.37 9.84 -9.46
CA GLY A 160 -4.94 8.50 -9.42
C GLY A 160 -5.42 8.12 -8.02
N ILE A 161 -4.61 8.38 -6.98
CA ILE A 161 -4.96 8.10 -5.58
C ILE A 161 -6.18 8.92 -5.13
N LEU A 162 -6.25 10.21 -5.48
CA LEU A 162 -7.36 11.07 -5.11
C LEU A 162 -8.67 10.66 -5.80
N LYS A 163 -8.58 10.15 -7.02
CA LYS A 163 -9.73 9.67 -7.79
C LYS A 163 -10.22 8.29 -7.32
N LEU A 164 -9.32 7.31 -7.21
CA LEU A 164 -9.64 5.88 -7.06
C LEU A 164 -9.38 5.31 -5.66
N GLY A 165 -8.75 6.08 -4.79
CA GLY A 165 -8.17 5.60 -3.54
C GLY A 165 -6.80 4.93 -3.72
N LEU A 166 -6.27 4.38 -2.62
CA LEU A 166 -5.00 3.65 -2.63
C LEU A 166 -5.18 2.29 -3.31
N LEU A 167 -4.21 1.91 -4.14
CA LEU A 167 -4.13 0.61 -4.80
C LEU A 167 -2.92 -0.15 -4.24
N ALA A 168 -3.02 -1.48 -4.22
CA ALA A 168 -1.86 -2.31 -3.89
C ALA A 168 -0.81 -2.12 -4.99
N ALA A 169 0.46 -1.96 -4.62
CA ALA A 169 1.51 -1.93 -5.61
C ALA A 169 1.62 -3.30 -6.32
N PRO A 170 2.15 -3.37 -7.55
CA PRO A 170 2.47 -4.62 -8.18
C PRO A 170 3.72 -5.24 -7.61
N ALA A 171 3.72 -6.56 -7.49
CA ALA A 171 4.88 -7.36 -7.11
C ALA A 171 6.08 -7.16 -8.06
N SER A 172 5.82 -6.69 -9.29
CA SER A 172 6.82 -6.37 -10.32
C SER A 172 7.43 -4.96 -10.21
N ALA A 173 6.97 -4.10 -9.28
CA ALA A 173 7.52 -2.76 -9.12
C ALA A 173 9.01 -2.83 -8.72
N LEU A 174 9.89 -2.31 -9.59
CA LEU A 174 11.35 -2.32 -9.46
C LEU A 174 11.87 -1.65 -8.17
N GLN A 175 11.05 -0.86 -7.49
CA GLN A 175 11.34 -0.33 -6.15
C GLN A 175 10.76 -1.28 -5.10
N THR A 176 11.64 -2.11 -4.55
CA THR A 176 11.44 -3.02 -3.43
C THR A 176 10.69 -2.36 -2.27
N GLY A 177 9.38 -2.58 -2.18
CA GLY A 177 8.52 -2.17 -1.05
C GLY A 177 7.66 -3.31 -0.50
N GLN A 178 7.46 -4.39 -1.27
CA GLN A 178 6.61 -5.52 -0.87
C GLN A 178 7.38 -6.64 -0.18
N SER A 179 8.04 -6.32 0.93
CA SER A 179 8.82 -7.31 1.68
C SER A 179 7.97 -8.44 2.29
N PHE A 180 6.65 -8.23 2.37
CA PHE A 180 5.70 -9.07 3.11
C PHE A 180 4.45 -9.46 2.31
N GLY A 181 4.55 -9.41 0.98
CA GLY A 181 3.48 -9.83 0.06
C GLY A 181 2.52 -8.70 -0.34
N LYS A 182 1.42 -9.09 -1.00
CA LYS A 182 0.42 -8.18 -1.56
C LYS A 182 -0.29 -7.37 -0.48
N GLY A 183 -0.40 -6.07 -0.71
CA GLY A 183 -1.20 -5.16 0.10
C GLY A 183 -0.79 -3.70 -0.06
N ILE A 184 -1.48 -2.84 0.68
CA ILE A 184 -1.18 -1.42 0.81
C ILE A 184 -0.34 -1.25 2.07
N TYR A 185 0.84 -0.66 1.90
CA TYR A 185 1.83 -0.52 2.94
C TYR A 185 1.70 0.82 3.65
N PHE A 186 1.73 0.79 4.97
CA PHE A 186 1.68 1.94 5.83
C PHE A 186 2.74 1.86 6.93
N ALA A 187 3.08 3.00 7.51
CA ALA A 187 3.99 3.09 8.65
C ALA A 187 3.42 3.98 9.76
N ASP A 188 3.81 3.70 11.00
CA ASP A 188 3.47 4.53 12.15
C ASP A 188 4.57 5.54 12.51
N LEU A 189 5.66 5.59 11.73
CA LEU A 189 6.68 6.64 11.76
C LEU A 189 6.73 7.32 10.38
N PHE A 190 6.83 8.66 10.37
CA PHE A 190 6.82 9.44 9.13
C PHE A 190 8.06 9.16 8.28
N THR A 191 9.24 9.03 8.89
CA THR A 191 10.52 8.78 8.18
C THR A 191 10.52 7.54 7.30
N LYS A 192 9.79 6.49 7.70
CA LYS A 192 9.61 5.29 6.88
C LYS A 192 8.95 5.63 5.55
N SER A 193 7.82 6.34 5.63
CA SER A 193 7.03 6.74 4.46
C SER A 193 7.75 7.81 3.64
N GLU A 194 8.47 8.73 4.27
CA GLU A 194 9.26 9.77 3.60
C GLU A 194 10.25 9.19 2.57
N SER A 195 10.83 8.01 2.83
CA SER A 195 11.76 7.34 1.92
C SER A 195 11.15 6.94 0.56
N TYR A 196 9.81 6.88 0.48
CA TYR A 196 9.06 6.60 -0.75
C TYR A 196 8.59 7.87 -1.48
N CYS A 197 8.85 9.05 -0.90
CA CYS A 197 8.44 10.32 -1.48
C CYS A 197 9.55 10.93 -2.33
N THR A 198 9.27 11.13 -3.62
CA THR A 198 10.16 11.84 -4.54
C THR A 198 9.76 13.32 -4.69
N PRO A 199 10.72 14.23 -4.89
CA PRO A 199 10.39 15.63 -5.13
C PRO A 199 9.66 15.78 -6.47
N SER A 200 8.62 16.59 -6.48
CA SER A 200 7.98 17.09 -7.71
C SER A 200 8.90 18.06 -8.45
N ALA A 201 8.50 18.48 -9.65
CA ALA A 201 9.20 19.51 -10.42
C ALA A 201 9.39 20.83 -9.65
N ALA A 202 8.51 21.14 -8.69
CA ALA A 202 8.61 22.31 -7.80
C ALA A 202 9.50 22.08 -6.57
N GLY A 203 10.13 20.90 -6.43
CA GLY A 203 10.95 20.55 -5.28
C GLY A 203 10.16 20.23 -4.01
N LEU A 204 8.84 20.02 -4.11
CA LEU A 204 7.98 19.58 -2.99
C LEU A 204 7.79 18.07 -3.03
N LYS A 205 7.85 17.44 -1.86
CA LYS A 205 7.44 16.05 -1.63
C LYS A 205 6.03 16.01 -1.02
N TYR A 206 5.34 14.89 -1.19
CA TYR A 206 3.99 14.70 -0.66
C TYR A 206 3.90 13.36 0.09
N ALA A 207 3.35 13.39 1.30
CA ALA A 207 3.03 12.20 2.08
C ALA A 207 1.55 12.20 2.43
N LEU A 208 0.96 11.01 2.54
CA LEU A 208 -0.45 10.83 2.86
C LEU A 208 -0.59 10.35 4.30
N LEU A 209 -1.50 10.96 5.05
CA LEU A 209 -1.96 10.42 6.32
C LEU A 209 -3.35 9.83 6.12
N CYS A 210 -3.46 8.53 6.35
CA CYS A 210 -4.63 7.75 6.02
C CYS A 210 -5.31 7.24 7.28
N GLN A 211 -6.64 7.30 7.31
CA GLN A 211 -7.42 6.52 8.25
C GLN A 211 -7.45 5.08 7.75
N VAL A 212 -6.91 4.17 8.55
CA VAL A 212 -6.80 2.76 8.21
C VAL A 212 -7.57 1.94 9.25
N ALA A 213 -8.56 1.19 8.80
CA ALA A 213 -9.20 0.18 9.62
C ALA A 213 -8.31 -1.06 9.63
N LEU A 214 -7.57 -1.30 10.71
CA LEU A 214 -6.65 -2.43 10.76
C LEU A 214 -7.39 -3.76 10.96
N GLY A 215 -8.58 -3.72 11.56
CA GLY A 215 -9.40 -4.89 11.84
C GLY A 215 -8.63 -5.92 12.66
N LYS A 216 -8.72 -7.19 12.26
CA LYS A 216 -7.97 -8.27 12.91
C LYS A 216 -6.52 -8.24 12.41
N VAL A 217 -5.59 -7.88 13.31
CA VAL A 217 -4.17 -7.77 12.98
C VAL A 217 -3.45 -9.08 13.25
N ASP A 218 -2.74 -9.58 12.24
CA ASP A 218 -1.75 -10.63 12.41
C ASP A 218 -0.44 -9.98 12.86
N ASP A 219 -0.11 -10.16 14.13
CA ASP A 219 1.18 -9.71 14.69
C ASP A 219 2.21 -10.87 14.68
N SER A 220 1.95 -11.94 13.91
CA SER A 220 2.85 -13.10 13.81
C SER A 220 4.08 -12.80 12.95
N ARG A 221 5.00 -12.03 13.55
CA ARG A 221 6.48 -12.12 13.46
C ARG A 221 7.00 -12.78 12.18
N VAL A 222 6.90 -12.05 11.07
CA VAL A 222 7.37 -12.53 9.76
C VAL A 222 8.88 -12.32 9.66
N SER A 223 9.63 -13.40 9.46
CA SER A 223 11.00 -13.30 8.94
C SER A 223 10.94 -12.68 7.55
N ALA A 224 11.53 -11.50 7.37
CA ALA A 224 11.73 -10.91 6.04
C ALA A 224 12.35 -11.95 5.10
N GLY A 225 11.74 -12.13 3.93
CA GLY A 225 12.03 -13.22 3.00
C GLY A 225 13.40 -13.15 2.33
N ARG A 226 14.51 -13.30 3.08
CA ARG A 226 15.71 -13.89 2.48
C ARG A 226 15.50 -15.39 2.45
N GLN A 227 15.49 -15.97 1.25
CA GLN A 227 15.75 -17.41 1.08
C GLN A 227 17.09 -17.72 1.78
N ILE A 228 17.05 -18.15 3.03
CA ILE A 228 18.20 -18.79 3.65
C ILE A 228 18.15 -20.23 3.15
N GLN A 229 18.96 -20.55 2.14
CA GLN A 229 19.34 -21.93 1.91
C GLN A 229 20.14 -22.37 3.13
N SER A 230 19.49 -23.06 4.07
CA SER A 230 20.25 -23.79 5.08
C SER A 230 20.86 -25.02 4.40
N SER A 231 22.12 -25.28 4.69
CA SER A 231 22.87 -26.48 4.30
C SER A 231 22.34 -27.78 4.97
N SER A 232 21.15 -27.72 5.58
CA SER A 232 20.57 -28.78 6.38
C SER A 232 19.12 -29.11 5.99
N GLY A 233 18.74 -29.02 4.71
CA GLY A 233 17.55 -29.68 4.14
C GLY A 233 16.17 -29.35 4.74
N GLN A 234 16.08 -28.52 5.79
CA GLN A 234 14.84 -28.11 6.42
C GLN A 234 14.31 -26.86 5.74
N ARG A 235 13.34 -27.08 4.85
CA ARG A 235 12.49 -26.03 4.29
C ARG A 235 11.66 -25.39 5.40
N TYR A 236 12.10 -24.25 5.94
CA TYR A 236 11.20 -23.36 6.65
C TYR A 236 10.16 -22.87 5.63
N LYS A 237 8.91 -23.28 5.81
CA LYS A 237 7.80 -22.76 4.99
C LYS A 237 7.74 -21.24 5.20
N ASN A 238 7.96 -20.47 4.13
CA ASN A 238 7.66 -19.04 4.07
C ASN A 238 6.26 -18.81 4.63
N ARG A 239 6.16 -18.23 5.83
CA ARG A 239 4.91 -17.77 6.44
C ARG A 239 4.54 -16.34 6.00
N SER A 240 5.14 -15.85 4.91
CA SER A 240 5.01 -14.45 4.45
C SER A 240 3.70 -14.13 3.73
N CYS A 241 2.71 -15.03 3.72
CA CYS A 241 1.47 -14.82 3.00
C CYS A 241 0.30 -14.61 3.96
N ILE A 242 0.10 -13.33 4.28
CA ILE A 242 -1.17 -12.68 4.63
C ILE A 242 -2.38 -13.40 4.02
N GLU A 243 -2.31 -13.81 2.77
CA GLU A 243 -3.41 -14.41 1.99
C GLU A 243 -4.05 -15.65 2.65
N LYS A 244 -3.33 -16.37 3.51
CA LYS A 244 -3.83 -17.60 4.15
C LYS A 244 -4.28 -17.41 5.60
N SER A 245 -4.10 -16.21 6.15
CA SER A 245 -4.44 -15.90 7.52
C SER A 245 -5.75 -15.12 7.52
N GLY A 246 -6.75 -15.54 8.31
CA GLY A 246 -8.07 -14.89 8.43
C GLY A 246 -8.03 -13.53 9.13
N TYR A 247 -6.95 -12.79 8.91
CA TYR A 247 -6.63 -11.47 9.41
C TYR A 247 -6.83 -10.45 8.30
N ASP A 248 -7.11 -9.21 8.67
CA ASP A 248 -7.33 -8.09 7.75
C ASP A 248 -6.00 -7.38 7.41
N THR A 249 -5.09 -7.32 8.39
CA THR A 249 -3.80 -6.62 8.30
C THR A 249 -2.66 -7.49 8.84
N LEU A 250 -1.48 -7.44 8.24
CA LEU A 250 -0.24 -7.90 8.86
C LEU A 250 0.52 -6.72 9.43
N LYS A 251 0.94 -6.84 10.69
CA LYS A 251 1.88 -5.92 11.30
C LYS A 251 3.25 -6.58 11.35
N VAL A 252 4.26 -5.87 10.86
CA VAL A 252 5.66 -6.26 11.01
C VAL A 252 6.31 -5.30 11.98
N CYS A 253 6.78 -5.83 13.10
CA CYS A 253 7.41 -5.05 14.15
C CYS A 253 8.86 -4.66 13.79
N GLY A 254 9.18 -3.39 14.00
CA GLY A 254 10.52 -2.82 13.86
C GLY A 254 11.15 -2.47 15.21
N LEU A 255 12.46 -2.17 15.18
CA LEU A 255 13.20 -1.73 16.37
C LEU A 255 12.76 -0.35 16.86
N GLU A 256 12.43 0.53 15.92
CA GLU A 256 11.96 1.89 16.17
C GLU A 256 10.44 1.91 16.06
N VAL A 257 9.80 2.32 17.14
CA VAL A 257 8.34 2.45 17.24
C VAL A 257 8.00 3.79 17.90
N PRO A 258 6.85 4.40 17.62
CA PRO A 258 6.38 5.49 18.45
C PRO A 258 6.07 4.97 19.86
N ASP A 259 6.41 5.74 20.90
CA ASP A 259 6.08 5.36 22.27
C ASP A 259 4.54 5.32 22.47
N PRO A 260 3.95 4.13 22.73
CA PRO A 260 2.51 3.96 22.82
C PRO A 260 1.89 4.67 24.03
N ALA A 261 2.70 5.08 25.02
CA ALA A 261 2.19 5.84 26.18
C ALA A 261 1.60 7.21 25.80
N PHE A 262 1.95 7.71 24.61
CA PHE A 262 1.49 8.98 24.05
C PHE A 262 0.52 8.79 22.88
N ASP A 263 0.04 7.57 22.64
CA ASP A 263 -1.02 7.34 21.67
C ASP A 263 -2.29 8.07 22.13
N ILE A 264 -2.86 8.88 21.25
CA ILE A 264 -4.13 9.56 21.50
C ILE A 264 -5.23 8.91 20.67
N THR A 265 -6.46 9.03 21.15
CA THR A 265 -7.66 8.74 20.35
C THR A 265 -8.30 10.06 19.97
N THR A 266 -8.45 10.31 18.67
CA THR A 266 -9.11 11.50 18.15
C THR A 266 -10.61 11.48 18.40
N GLU A 267 -11.29 12.61 18.24
CA GLU A 267 -12.75 12.75 18.41
C GLU A 267 -13.55 11.77 17.53
N ASN A 268 -12.98 11.36 16.40
CA ASN A 268 -13.57 10.39 15.48
C ASN A 268 -13.28 8.92 15.86
N GLY A 269 -12.74 8.66 17.05
CA GLY A 269 -12.42 7.31 17.52
C GLY A 269 -11.20 6.66 16.84
N VAL A 270 -10.38 7.44 16.13
CA VAL A 270 -9.20 6.94 15.42
C VAL A 270 -7.95 7.19 16.26
N SER A 271 -7.12 6.16 16.45
CA SER A 271 -5.84 6.24 17.17
C SER A 271 -4.76 6.96 16.34
N MET A 272 -3.94 7.78 16.99
CA MET A 272 -2.78 8.46 16.39
C MET A 272 -1.59 8.36 17.33
N SER A 273 -0.43 7.95 16.81
CA SER A 273 0.76 7.75 17.61
C SER A 273 1.61 9.02 17.72
N LEU A 274 1.40 9.78 18.79
CA LEU A 274 2.10 11.05 19.05
C LEU A 274 3.28 10.93 20.01
N GLY A 275 3.77 9.71 20.25
CA GLY A 275 4.95 9.47 21.06
C GLY A 275 6.26 9.79 20.33
N PRO A 276 7.31 10.17 21.08
CA PRO A 276 8.66 10.20 20.52
C PRO A 276 9.07 8.79 20.04
N THR A 277 10.02 8.74 19.12
CA THR A 277 10.55 7.45 18.64
C THR A 277 11.29 6.73 19.77
N LYS A 278 10.80 5.55 20.15
CA LYS A 278 11.44 4.63 21.07
C LYS A 278 12.19 3.56 20.26
N THR A 279 13.47 3.37 20.57
CA THR A 279 14.30 2.35 19.93
C THR A 279 14.57 1.20 20.89
N TYR A 280 14.13 0.00 20.52
CA TYR A 280 14.48 -1.22 21.22
C TYR A 280 15.91 -1.63 20.89
N ASN A 281 16.70 -2.01 21.90
CA ASN A 281 17.93 -2.73 21.62
C ASN A 281 17.61 -4.18 21.20
N ARG A 282 18.55 -4.85 20.54
CA ARG A 282 18.34 -6.21 20.01
C ARG A 282 17.90 -7.21 21.09
N ASN A 283 18.40 -7.10 22.31
CA ASN A 283 18.07 -8.02 23.39
C ASN A 283 16.66 -7.77 23.94
N GLU A 284 16.27 -6.52 24.11
CA GLU A 284 14.91 -6.11 24.47
C GLU A 284 13.92 -6.54 23.40
N PHE A 285 14.24 -6.26 22.14
CA PHE A 285 13.43 -6.67 21.01
C PHE A 285 13.27 -8.19 20.97
N GLN A 286 14.33 -8.96 21.22
CA GLN A 286 14.24 -10.42 21.28
C GLN A 286 13.47 -10.94 22.49
N LYS A 287 13.51 -10.24 23.64
CA LYS A 287 12.72 -10.60 24.82
C LYS A 287 11.23 -10.33 24.60
N GLU A 288 10.89 -9.20 24.00
CA GLU A 288 9.51 -8.76 23.78
C GLU A 288 8.89 -9.44 22.54
N PHE A 289 9.65 -9.49 21.45
CA PHE A 289 9.21 -9.94 20.12
C PHE A 289 9.90 -11.23 19.63
N GLY A 290 10.78 -11.86 20.41
CA GLY A 290 11.39 -13.16 20.08
C GLY A 290 12.57 -13.10 19.10
N PHE A 291 13.17 -14.26 18.81
CA PHE A 291 14.33 -14.38 17.91
C PHE A 291 13.91 -14.40 16.44
N TYR A 292 13.77 -13.22 15.82
CA TYR A 292 13.40 -13.07 14.40
C TYR A 292 14.23 -11.99 13.69
N THR A 293 14.18 -12.00 12.36
CA THR A 293 14.65 -10.88 11.54
C THR A 293 13.70 -9.70 11.76
N TYR A 294 14.23 -8.57 12.22
CA TYR A 294 13.47 -7.35 12.50
C TYR A 294 13.65 -6.33 11.37
N MET A 295 12.64 -5.47 11.19
CA MET A 295 12.77 -4.26 10.39
C MET A 295 13.29 -3.11 11.25
N GLN A 296 13.76 -2.03 10.62
CA GLN A 296 14.12 -0.83 11.39
C GLN A 296 12.87 -0.20 12.01
N GLN A 297 11.79 -0.11 11.26
CA GLN A 297 10.55 0.57 11.65
C GLN A 297 9.34 -0.34 11.36
N ASN A 298 8.22 -0.12 12.05
CA ASN A 298 7.01 -0.92 11.83
C ASN A 298 6.46 -0.74 10.41
N GLU A 299 5.87 -1.81 9.88
CA GLU A 299 5.08 -1.78 8.65
C GLU A 299 3.71 -2.42 8.90
N TYR A 300 2.66 -1.82 8.34
CA TYR A 300 1.30 -2.34 8.35
C TYR A 300 0.88 -2.60 6.92
N ILE A 301 0.58 -3.86 6.60
CA ILE A 301 0.22 -4.31 5.27
C ILE A 301 -1.25 -4.66 5.28
N VAL A 302 -2.06 -3.81 4.65
CA VAL A 302 -3.51 -3.92 4.60
C VAL A 302 -3.92 -4.56 3.28
N LYS A 303 -4.71 -5.63 3.34
CA LYS A 303 -5.05 -6.41 2.13
C LYS A 303 -5.98 -5.67 1.17
N ASN A 304 -6.97 -5.01 1.73
CA ASN A 304 -8.10 -4.49 0.97
C ASN A 304 -8.11 -2.97 1.00
N LYS A 305 -8.14 -2.34 -0.18
CA LYS A 305 -8.23 -0.89 -0.31
C LYS A 305 -9.46 -0.30 0.37
N SER A 306 -10.55 -1.05 0.48
CA SER A 306 -11.77 -0.63 1.18
C SER A 306 -11.56 -0.38 2.67
N MET A 307 -10.43 -0.81 3.24
CA MET A 307 -10.04 -0.57 4.64
C MET A 307 -9.19 0.68 4.82
N THR A 308 -9.00 1.46 3.75
CA THR A 308 -8.12 2.62 3.74
C THR A 308 -8.87 3.85 3.24
N ASN A 309 -8.65 5.00 3.86
CA ASN A 309 -9.19 6.28 3.40
C ASN A 309 -8.14 7.38 3.61
N VAL A 310 -7.75 8.06 2.52
CA VAL A 310 -6.82 9.18 2.59
C VAL A 310 -7.55 10.36 3.23
N LYS A 311 -7.03 10.85 4.37
CA LYS A 311 -7.63 11.96 5.11
C LYS A 311 -6.85 13.26 4.98
N TYR A 312 -5.53 13.15 4.85
CA TYR A 312 -4.66 14.33 4.74
C TYR A 312 -3.52 14.12 3.74
N ILE A 313 -3.15 15.20 3.05
CA ILE A 313 -1.92 15.33 2.28
C ILE A 313 -1.02 16.33 2.99
N VAL A 314 0.24 15.97 3.19
CA VAL A 314 1.28 16.86 3.70
C VAL A 314 2.25 17.16 2.57
N ALA A 315 2.40 18.45 2.24
CA ALA A 315 3.44 18.93 1.35
C ALA A 315 4.65 19.38 2.17
N PHE A 316 5.85 18.91 1.84
CA PHE A 316 7.06 19.16 2.63
C PHE A 316 8.34 19.21 1.76
N GLN A 317 9.44 19.65 2.37
CA GLN A 317 10.78 19.70 1.78
C GLN A 317 11.83 19.15 2.74
#